data_AF-A0A1Q8L9S7-F1
#
_entry.id   AF-A0A1Q8L9S7-F1
#
_cell.length_a   1.000
_cell.length_b   1.000
_cell.length_c   1.000
_cell.angle_alpha   90.00
_cell.angle_beta   90.00
_cell.angle_gamma   90.00
#
_symmetry.space_group_name_H-M   'P 1'
#
loop_
_entity.id
_entity.type
_entity.pdbx_description
1 polymer ?
#
loop_
_entity_poly.entity_id
_entity_poly.type
_entity_poly.pdbx_seq_one_letter_code
_entity_poly.pdbx_strand_id
1 'polypeptide(L)'
;MENYSVQTIQTAASKIVTAQGATVTVVGGFGAVRMVESEDSAPLCSLYLDAADTASVRVQVQDFGYDEQTRGSMDDVCARAEALAQSYLDAARSR
;
A
#
# COMPACT_ATOMS: atom_id res chain seq x y z
N MET A 1 -4.35 7.63 -15.40
CA MET A 1 -5.20 8.16 -14.30
C MET A 1 -4.87 7.36 -13.06
N GLU A 2 -4.63 7.99 -11.92
CA GLU A 2 -4.25 7.29 -10.69
C GLU A 2 -5.45 7.19 -9.75
N ASN A 3 -5.62 6.03 -9.11
CA ASN A 3 -6.57 5.88 -8.01
C ASN A 3 -5.81 5.50 -6.74
N TYR A 4 -6.20 6.12 -5.63
CA TYR A 4 -5.69 5.79 -4.32
C TYR A 4 -6.82 5.56 -3.33
N SER A 5 -6.55 4.76 -2.30
CA SER A 5 -7.46 4.58 -1.17
C SER A 5 -6.71 4.38 0.13
N VAL A 6 -7.29 4.85 1.23
CA VAL A 6 -6.83 4.60 2.59
C VAL A 6 -8.02 4.15 3.42
N GLN A 7 -7.97 2.94 3.97
CA GLN A 7 -9.11 2.33 4.65
C GLN A 7 -8.65 1.48 5.83
N THR A 8 -9.31 1.61 6.98
CA THR A 8 -9.16 0.62 8.06
C THR A 8 -9.94 -0.64 7.71
N ILE A 9 -9.29 -1.80 7.74
CA ILE A 9 -9.91 -3.10 7.48
C ILE A 9 -9.82 -3.99 8.71
N GLN A 10 -10.84 -4.85 8.92
CA GLN A 10 -10.88 -5.82 10.02
C GLN A 10 -10.08 -7.08 9.67
N THR A 11 -8.81 -6.88 9.32
CA THR A 11 -7.84 -7.94 9.03
C THR A 11 -6.47 -7.45 9.48
N ALA A 12 -5.80 -8.21 10.34
CA ALA A 12 -4.44 -7.91 10.77
C ALA A 12 -3.44 -8.06 9.61
N ALA A 13 -2.41 -7.22 9.53
CA ALA A 13 -1.41 -7.32 8.47
C ALA A 13 -0.64 -8.65 8.53
N SER A 14 -0.46 -9.20 9.74
CA SER A 14 0.13 -10.53 9.97
C SER A 14 -0.61 -11.68 9.28
N LYS A 15 -1.90 -11.53 8.96
CA LYS A 15 -2.62 -12.53 8.15
C LYS A 15 -2.30 -12.41 6.66
N ILE A 16 -1.95 -11.21 6.20
CA ILE A 16 -1.70 -10.89 4.79
C ILE A 16 -0.28 -11.24 4.37
N VAL A 17 0.68 -11.26 5.30
CA VAL A 17 2.09 -11.62 5.03
C VAL A 17 2.26 -13.00 4.38
N THR A 18 1.28 -13.88 4.50
CA THR A 18 1.32 -15.24 3.93
C THR A 18 0.94 -15.28 2.45
N ALA A 19 0.42 -14.18 1.89
CA ALA A 19 0.03 -14.10 0.48
C ALA A 19 1.26 -14.08 -0.44
N GLN A 20 1.10 -14.61 -1.65
CA GLN A 20 2.15 -14.58 -2.66
C GLN A 20 2.43 -13.13 -3.08
N GLY A 21 3.71 -12.75 -3.14
CA GLY A 21 4.12 -11.36 -3.43
C GLY A 21 4.11 -10.44 -2.21
N ALA A 22 3.77 -10.94 -1.02
CA ALA A 22 3.88 -10.20 0.23
C ALA A 22 5.35 -9.99 0.63
N THR A 23 5.68 -8.77 1.04
CA THR A 23 6.97 -8.41 1.63
C THR A 23 6.73 -7.63 2.92
N VAL A 24 7.42 -8.00 4.00
CA VAL A 24 7.39 -7.21 5.24
C VAL A 24 8.26 -5.97 5.06
N THR A 25 7.74 -4.82 5.47
CA THR A 25 8.44 -3.53 5.44
C THR A 25 8.09 -2.71 6.68
N VAL A 26 8.64 -1.51 6.78
CA VAL A 26 8.34 -0.54 7.82
C VAL A 26 8.03 0.79 7.18
N VAL A 27 6.92 1.42 7.58
CA VAL A 27 6.54 2.76 7.11
C VAL A 27 6.32 3.66 8.32
N GLY A 28 7.06 4.77 8.37
CA GLY A 28 6.95 5.72 9.48
C GLY A 28 7.19 5.10 10.87
N GLY A 29 7.93 3.99 10.98
CA GLY A 29 8.15 3.26 12.23
C GLY A 29 7.07 2.24 12.60
N PHE A 30 6.06 2.05 11.76
CA PHE A 30 5.04 0.99 11.91
C PHE A 30 5.38 -0.22 11.06
N GLY A 31 5.15 -1.42 11.61
CA GLY A 31 5.20 -2.66 10.86
C GLY A 31 4.17 -2.63 9.73
N ALA A 32 4.57 -3.08 8.54
CA ALA A 32 3.73 -3.08 7.38
C ALA A 32 3.96 -4.31 6.50
N VAL A 33 2.92 -4.73 5.78
CA VAL A 33 3.03 -5.70 4.70
C VAL A 33 2.77 -4.99 3.37
N ARG A 34 3.72 -5.10 2.45
CA ARG A 34 3.61 -4.63 1.07
C ARG A 34 3.18 -5.79 0.18
N MET A 35 2.14 -5.57 -0.61
CA MET A 35 1.64 -6.46 -1.64
C MET A 35 1.75 -5.76 -2.98
N VAL A 36 2.32 -6.45 -3.97
CA VAL A 36 2.37 -5.97 -5.35
C VAL A 36 1.54 -6.90 -6.22
N GLU A 37 0.63 -6.32 -6.99
CA GLU A 37 -0.18 -7.02 -7.98
C GLU A 37 0.10 -6.39 -9.34
N SER A 38 0.67 -7.20 -10.23
CA SER A 38 0.95 -6.80 -11.61
C SER A 38 -0.01 -7.54 -12.51
N GLU A 39 -1.18 -6.96 -12.74
CA GLU A 39 -1.89 -7.24 -13.99
C GLU A 39 -1.17 -6.42 -15.06
N ASP A 40 -0.84 -7.01 -16.22
CA ASP A 40 -0.06 -6.39 -17.31
C ASP A 40 -0.59 -5.02 -17.81
N SER A 41 -1.69 -4.53 -17.23
CA SER A 41 -2.40 -3.29 -17.54
C SER A 41 -2.55 -2.27 -16.38
N ALA A 42 -2.35 -2.65 -15.10
CA ALA A 42 -2.66 -1.76 -13.96
C ALA A 42 -1.90 -2.13 -12.67
N PRO A 43 -0.62 -1.74 -12.52
CA PRO A 43 0.17 -2.05 -11.34
C PRO A 43 -0.49 -1.46 -10.10
N LEU A 44 -0.67 -2.32 -9.12
CA LEU A 44 -1.27 -2.01 -7.84
C LEU A 44 -0.27 -2.33 -6.74
N CYS A 45 0.03 -1.32 -5.92
CA CYS A 45 0.76 -1.50 -4.68
C CYS A 45 -0.17 -1.27 -3.50
N SER A 46 -0.24 -2.26 -2.61
CA SER A 46 -1.02 -2.19 -1.38
C SER A 46 -0.10 -2.31 -0.16
N LEU A 47 -0.25 -1.41 0.80
CA LEU A 47 0.41 -1.44 2.10
C LEU A 47 -0.63 -1.70 3.18
N TYR A 48 -0.34 -2.65 4.07
CA TYR A 48 -1.15 -2.97 5.23
C TYR A 48 -0.37 -2.63 6.48
N LEU A 49 -0.68 -1.48 7.08
CA LEU A 49 -0.04 -0.96 8.28
C LEU A 49 -0.69 -1.60 9.51
N ASP A 50 0.12 -2.08 10.45
CA ASP A 50 -0.39 -2.58 11.72
C ASP A 50 -1.05 -1.44 12.52
N ALA A 51 -2.35 -1.61 12.81
CA ALA A 51 -3.14 -0.65 13.57
C ALA A 51 -3.66 -1.25 14.89
N ALA A 52 -3.99 -2.54 14.89
CA ALA A 52 -4.37 -3.33 16.06
C ALA A 52 -4.20 -4.83 15.78
N ASP A 53 -4.32 -5.68 16.81
CA ASP A 53 -4.17 -7.15 16.68
C ASP A 53 -5.14 -7.79 15.67
N THR A 54 -6.28 -7.14 15.40
CA THR A 54 -7.31 -7.64 14.49
C THR A 54 -7.55 -6.74 13.27
N ALA A 55 -6.83 -5.62 13.15
CA ALA A 55 -7.09 -4.61 12.14
C ALA A 55 -5.82 -3.99 11.57
N SER A 56 -5.89 -3.61 10.30
CA SER A 56 -4.82 -2.87 9.62
C SER A 56 -5.38 -1.67 8.88
N VAL A 57 -4.53 -0.69 8.62
CA VAL A 57 -4.81 0.36 7.64
C VAL A 57 -4.28 -0.09 6.30
N ARG A 58 -5.17 -0.28 5.34
CA ARG A 58 -4.86 -0.58 3.96
C ARG A 58 -4.72 0.72 3.16
N VAL A 59 -3.54 0.95 2.62
CA VAL A 59 -3.23 2.02 1.67
C VAL A 59 -3.02 1.37 0.30
N GLN A 60 -3.74 1.82 -0.72
CA GLN A 60 -3.61 1.29 -2.07
C GLN A 60 -3.36 2.42 -3.04
N VAL A 61 -2.42 2.20 -3.96
CA VAL A 61 -2.19 3.08 -5.12
C VAL A 61 -2.18 2.20 -6.35
N GLN A 62 -2.99 2.58 -7.33
CA GLN A 62 -3.09 1.90 -8.62
C GLN A 62 -2.91 2.90 -9.76
N ASP A 63 -2.08 2.52 -10.72
CA ASP A 63 -1.79 3.34 -11.90
C ASP A 63 -2.47 2.75 -13.14
N PHE A 64 -3.52 3.43 -13.62
CA PHE A 64 -4.22 3.08 -14.85
C PHE A 64 -3.65 3.86 -16.05
N GLY A 65 -2.32 3.90 -16.20
CA GLY A 65 -1.66 4.53 -17.35
C GLY A 65 -2.31 4.16 -18.69
N TYR A 66 -2.37 5.11 -19.63
CA TYR A 66 -3.09 4.95 -20.90
C TYR A 66 -2.37 4.03 -21.89
N ASP A 67 -1.06 3.82 -21.72
CA ASP A 67 -0.23 2.87 -22.46
C ASP A 67 0.93 2.34 -21.57
N GLU A 68 1.62 1.27 -21.99
CA GLU A 68 2.77 0.69 -21.25
C GLU A 68 3.96 1.66 -21.11
N GLN A 69 4.06 2.69 -21.96
CA GLN A 69 5.19 3.63 -22.00
C GLN A 69 5.04 4.81 -21.03
N THR A 70 3.80 5.17 -20.69
CA THR A 70 3.47 6.29 -19.78
C THR A 70 3.11 5.84 -18.38
N ARG A 71 2.91 4.54 -18.18
CA ARG A 71 2.63 3.94 -16.87
C ARG A 71 3.89 3.97 -15.99
N GLY A 72 3.73 4.38 -14.73
CA GLY A 72 4.83 4.32 -13.76
C GLY A 72 5.26 2.88 -13.50
N SER A 73 6.53 2.68 -13.15
CA SER A 73 7.02 1.37 -12.74
C SER A 73 6.31 0.91 -11.45
N MET A 74 6.31 -0.40 -11.18
CA MET A 74 5.79 -0.91 -9.89
C MET A 74 6.49 -0.24 -8.70
N ASP A 75 7.79 0.04 -8.83
CA ASP A 75 8.56 0.75 -7.81
C ASP A 75 8.04 2.18 -7.59
N ASP A 76 7.68 2.90 -8.65
CA ASP A 76 7.07 4.24 -8.54
C ASP A 76 5.68 4.18 -7.91
N VAL A 77 4.87 3.16 -8.22
CA VAL A 77 3.55 2.95 -7.59
C VAL A 77 3.73 2.69 -6.09
N CYS A 78 4.70 1.86 -5.71
CA CYS A 78 4.96 1.58 -4.31
C CYS A 78 5.56 2.77 -3.55
N ALA A 79 6.46 3.54 -4.17
CA ALA A 79 6.98 4.77 -3.58
C ALA A 79 5.85 5.78 -3.28
N ARG A 80 4.87 5.90 -4.20
CA ARG A 80 3.66 6.71 -3.98
C ARG A 80 2.80 6.16 -2.84
N ALA A 81 2.61 4.84 -2.75
CA ALA A 81 1.87 4.22 -1.65
C ALA A 81 2.55 4.47 -0.29
N GLU A 82 3.88 4.37 -0.23
CA GLU A 82 4.66 4.65 0.98
C GLU A 82 4.56 6.12 1.39
N ALA A 83 4.61 7.06 0.44
CA ALA A 83 4.42 8.49 0.71
C ALA A 83 3.00 8.81 1.24
N LEU A 84 1.97 8.17 0.67
CA LEU A 84 0.59 8.32 1.13
C LEU A 84 0.40 7.74 2.54
N ALA A 85 0.97 6.58 2.81
CA ALA A 85 0.98 5.96 4.13
C ALA A 85 1.70 6.83 5.17
N GLN A 86 2.85 7.40 4.83
CA GLN A 86 3.58 8.34 5.68
C GLN A 86 2.72 9.58 6.00
N SER A 87 2.08 10.16 4.98
CA SER A 87 1.18 11.31 5.15
C SER A 87 -0.01 11.00 6.08
N TYR A 88 -0.58 9.80 5.95
CA TYR A 88 -1.65 9.33 6.84
C TYR A 88 -1.18 9.22 8.29
N LEU A 89 0.00 8.62 8.52
CA LEU A 89 0.56 8.44 9.85
C LEU A 89 0.90 9.77 10.53
N ASP A 90 1.45 10.73 9.77
CA ASP A 90 1.77 12.05 10.30
C ASP A 90 0.50 12.82 10.69
N ALA A 91 -0.56 12.73 9.88
CA ALA A 91 -1.86 13.31 10.22
C ALA A 91 -2.55 12.62 11.41
N ALA A 92 -2.30 11.32 11.63
CA ALA A 92 -2.82 10.59 12.77
C ALA A 92 -2.09 10.96 14.08
N ARG A 93 -0.79 11.29 14.01
CA ARG A 93 0.02 11.72 15.16
C ARG A 93 -0.24 13.14 15.61
N SER A 94 -0.68 14.01 14.70
CA SER A 94 -0.99 15.40 15.01
C SER A 94 -2.38 15.60 15.64
N ARG A 95 -3.10 14.51 15.91
CA ARG A 95 -4.40 14.49 16.60
C ARG A 95 -4.22 14.02 18.03
#